data_AF-E1R5C8-F1
#
_entry.id   AF-E1R5C8-F1
#
_cell.length_a   1.000
_cell.length_b   1.000
_cell.length_c   1.000
_cell.angle_alpha   90.00
_cell.angle_beta   90.00
_cell.angle_gamma   90.00
#
_symmetry.space_group_name_H-M   'P 1'
#
loop_
_entity.id
_entity.type
_entity.pdbx_description
1 polymer ?
#
loop_
_entity_poly.entity_id
_entity_poly.type
_entity_poly.pdbx_seq_one_letter_code
_entity_poly.pdbx_strand_id
1 'polypeptide(L)'
;MKQHMKQDQILNTIGKFIRQGRRNELAPLLFDPSAIEKSERIPDGDQIKIEARIISDALESVTNGMYNPEAVTELLSIGDASPLASWKALCLSISAFYNGNRDEALSQLSHIDDESPASALIPVITQLCEKKEGREGALSPKSKSLFHQVTEDRSFITSAQNQLKEYLEGEMEELFVETAILLIRDLKGDYPKAARSLAMWITKTASAYGFSPEIIVSNLKLIFGPAEGSRLCALALQDEEPEISLLFWIRTLISRLKQRDIEEAETAAFREIIAEAAMRVEKMMCSPQEAEKAGYEIEEWKTYMQSLASLSAASASLLTIFDPAITFPTNREEDSSAVFSFLTGLGYEEECRPMMKRHPQERPSIPQRERNPARPVQLELFA
;
A
#
# COMPACT_ATOMS: atom_id res chain seq x y z
N MET A 1 -28.51 29.98 19.20
CA MET A 1 -28.63 30.90 20.37
C MET A 1 -28.06 30.31 21.67
N LYS A 2 -26.99 29.49 21.63
CA LYS A 2 -26.25 29.01 22.82
C LYS A 2 -24.78 29.41 22.67
N GLN A 3 -24.50 30.69 22.88
CA GLN A 3 -23.16 31.27 22.82
C GLN A 3 -22.53 31.21 24.22
N HIS A 4 -21.40 30.51 24.34
CA HIS A 4 -20.42 30.58 25.42
C HIS A 4 -20.92 30.49 26.87
N MET A 5 -21.58 29.39 27.25
CA MET A 5 -21.44 28.96 28.65
C MET A 5 -19.97 28.60 28.89
N LYS A 6 -19.35 29.18 29.91
CA LYS A 6 -18.00 28.78 30.32
C LYS A 6 -18.03 27.31 30.72
N GLN A 7 -16.98 26.55 30.43
CA GLN A 7 -16.86 25.13 30.76
C GLN A 7 -17.27 24.82 32.22
N ASP A 8 -16.92 25.70 33.14
CA ASP A 8 -17.36 25.63 34.53
C ASP A 8 -18.88 25.61 34.74
N GLN A 9 -19.61 26.46 34.01
CA GLN A 9 -21.06 26.54 34.11
C GLN A 9 -21.70 25.27 33.55
N ILE A 10 -21.11 24.67 32.51
CA ILE A 10 -21.55 23.40 31.94
C ILE A 10 -21.35 22.28 32.96
N LEU A 11 -20.16 22.16 33.55
CA LEU A 11 -19.87 21.15 34.58
C LEU A 11 -20.74 21.32 35.83
N ASN A 12 -21.04 22.55 36.24
CA ASN A 12 -21.98 22.84 37.32
C ASN A 12 -23.41 22.35 36.99
N THR A 13 -23.84 22.56 35.75
CA THR A 13 -25.17 22.14 35.28
C THR A 13 -25.26 20.62 35.20
N ILE A 14 -24.22 19.95 34.68
CA ILE A 14 -24.11 18.49 34.63
C ILE A 14 -24.21 17.92 36.06
N GLY A 15 -23.39 18.42 37.00
CA GLY A 15 -23.43 17.98 38.39
C GLY A 15 -24.80 18.19 39.06
N LYS A 16 -25.51 19.27 38.71
CA LYS A 16 -26.90 19.50 39.17
C LYS A 16 -27.87 18.48 38.59
N PHE A 17 -27.79 18.17 37.30
CA PHE A 17 -28.68 17.23 36.63
C PHE A 17 -28.49 15.79 37.14
N ILE A 18 -27.24 15.39 37.38
CA ILE A 18 -26.90 14.10 38.01
C ILE A 18 -27.57 13.98 39.38
N ARG A 19 -27.41 14.98 40.26
CA ARG A 19 -28.04 15.00 41.59
C ARG A 19 -29.58 14.98 41.53
N GLN A 20 -30.16 15.45 40.43
CA GLN A 20 -31.61 15.47 40.20
C GLN A 20 -32.12 14.23 39.46
N GLY A 21 -31.26 13.26 39.10
CA GLY A 21 -31.64 12.08 38.33
C GLY A 21 -32.00 12.35 36.86
N ARG A 22 -31.71 13.55 36.34
CA ARG A 22 -32.07 14.00 34.99
C ARG A 22 -31.02 13.61 33.95
N ARG A 23 -30.66 12.32 33.90
CA ARG A 23 -29.56 11.83 33.06
C ARG A 23 -29.83 11.96 31.57
N ASN A 24 -31.08 11.78 31.12
CA ASN A 24 -31.45 11.87 29.71
C ASN A 24 -31.27 13.28 29.12
N GLU A 25 -31.17 14.31 29.95
CA GLU A 25 -30.99 15.70 29.53
C GLU A 25 -29.51 16.11 29.46
N LEU A 26 -28.59 15.19 29.76
CA LEU A 26 -27.16 15.47 29.77
C LEU A 26 -26.57 15.47 28.38
N ALA A 27 -27.03 14.63 27.46
CA ALA A 27 -26.39 14.39 26.15
C ALA A 27 -26.01 15.69 25.38
N PRO A 28 -26.89 16.71 25.28
CA PRO A 28 -26.55 17.96 24.57
C PRO A 28 -25.49 18.82 25.26
N LEU A 29 -25.10 18.50 26.51
CA LEU A 29 -24.14 19.25 27.32
C LEU A 29 -22.75 18.60 27.36
N LEU A 30 -22.60 17.35 26.87
CA LEU A 30 -21.36 16.58 26.97
C LEU A 30 -20.45 16.86 25.77
N PHE A 31 -19.87 18.05 25.72
CA PHE A 31 -18.98 18.47 24.63
C PHE A 31 -17.59 17.84 24.67
N ASP A 32 -17.12 17.48 25.86
CA ASP A 32 -15.76 16.99 26.07
C ASP A 32 -15.80 15.92 27.19
N PRO A 33 -15.72 14.63 26.83
CA PRO A 33 -15.62 13.53 27.81
C PRO A 33 -14.47 13.71 28.80
N SER A 34 -13.31 14.21 28.36
CA SER A 34 -12.16 14.40 29.24
C SER A 34 -12.39 15.48 30.32
N ALA A 35 -13.22 16.49 30.02
CA ALA A 35 -13.61 17.49 31.00
C ALA A 35 -14.53 16.92 32.10
N ILE A 36 -15.37 15.94 31.76
CA ILE A 36 -16.25 15.24 32.71
C ILE A 36 -15.39 14.34 33.59
N GLU A 37 -14.49 13.59 32.98
CA GLU A 37 -13.54 12.70 33.65
C GLU A 37 -12.70 13.45 34.69
N LYS A 38 -12.18 14.63 34.35
CA LYS A 38 -11.33 15.45 35.23
C LYS A 38 -12.10 16.32 36.22
N SER A 39 -13.43 16.33 36.16
CA SER A 39 -14.27 17.21 36.98
C SER A 39 -14.32 16.77 38.44
N GLU A 40 -13.89 17.63 39.36
CA GLU A 40 -14.06 17.44 40.81
C GLU A 40 -15.54 17.55 41.26
N ARG A 41 -16.41 18.10 40.40
CA ARG A 41 -17.83 18.33 40.72
C ARG A 41 -18.70 17.10 40.56
N ILE A 42 -18.15 16.05 39.94
CA ILE A 42 -18.80 14.76 39.71
C ILE A 42 -18.08 13.72 40.57
N PRO A 43 -18.79 12.96 41.43
CA PRO A 43 -18.18 11.93 42.26
C PRO A 43 -17.42 10.88 41.44
N ASP A 44 -16.30 10.40 41.96
CA ASP A 44 -15.44 9.41 41.26
C ASP A 44 -16.14 8.07 40.96
N GLY A 45 -17.11 7.69 41.79
CA GLY A 45 -17.93 6.50 41.58
C GLY A 45 -19.17 6.71 40.71
N ASP A 46 -19.41 7.92 40.18
CA ASP A 46 -20.57 8.13 39.30
C ASP A 46 -20.30 7.51 37.92
N GLN A 47 -21.27 6.70 37.46
CA GLN A 47 -21.24 6.02 36.18
C GLN A 47 -20.83 6.93 35.00
N ILE A 48 -21.30 8.19 34.94
CA ILE A 48 -20.98 9.06 33.81
C ILE A 48 -19.49 9.43 33.76
N LYS A 49 -18.83 9.49 34.93
CA LYS A 49 -17.41 9.81 35.02
C LYS A 49 -16.55 8.61 34.61
N ILE A 50 -17.00 7.40 34.96
CA ILE A 50 -16.39 6.14 34.53
C ILE A 50 -16.51 6.01 33.00
N GLU A 51 -17.71 6.19 32.45
CA GLU A 51 -17.94 6.12 31.00
C GLU A 51 -17.18 7.22 30.24
N ALA A 52 -17.07 8.42 30.80
CA ALA A 52 -16.29 9.49 30.22
C ALA A 52 -14.78 9.16 30.14
N ARG A 53 -14.24 8.46 31.15
CA ARG A 53 -12.87 7.93 31.11
C ARG A 53 -12.69 6.94 29.96
N ILE A 54 -13.56 5.93 29.91
CA ILE A 54 -13.52 4.88 28.86
C ILE A 54 -13.55 5.52 27.47
N ILE A 55 -14.42 6.52 27.26
CA ILE A 55 -14.49 7.24 25.98
C ILE A 55 -13.25 8.08 25.72
N SER A 56 -12.70 8.76 26.74
CA SER A 56 -11.48 9.55 26.58
C SER A 56 -10.31 8.65 26.15
N ASP A 57 -10.13 7.52 26.83
CA ASP A 57 -9.08 6.54 26.54
C ASP A 57 -9.27 5.91 25.15
N ALA A 58 -10.51 5.55 24.80
CA ALA A 58 -10.83 5.03 23.48
C ALA A 58 -10.61 6.08 22.38
N LEU A 59 -11.02 7.33 22.59
CA LEU A 59 -10.84 8.42 21.63
C LEU A 59 -9.36 8.72 21.39
N GLU A 60 -8.55 8.76 22.45
CA GLU A 60 -7.10 8.90 22.36
C GLU A 60 -6.48 7.73 21.58
N SER A 61 -6.90 6.50 21.88
CA SER A 61 -6.40 5.31 21.18
C SER A 61 -6.70 5.37 19.68
N VAL A 62 -7.95 5.65 19.30
CA VAL A 62 -8.34 5.62 17.88
C VAL A 62 -7.78 6.81 17.10
N THR A 63 -7.58 7.97 17.73
CA THR A 63 -7.03 9.16 17.04
C THR A 63 -5.51 9.13 16.91
N ASN A 64 -4.80 8.49 17.84
CA ASN A 64 -3.35 8.30 17.74
C ASN A 64 -2.94 7.11 16.85
N GLY A 65 -3.90 6.40 16.25
CA GLY A 65 -3.62 5.24 15.43
C GLY A 65 -3.15 4.00 16.19
N MET A 66 -3.20 4.02 17.52
CA MET A 66 -2.85 2.85 18.33
C MET A 66 -4.06 1.93 18.41
N TYR A 67 -3.95 0.75 17.81
CA TYR A 67 -4.95 -0.31 18.02
C TYR A 67 -4.87 -0.81 19.47
N ASN A 68 -5.87 -0.45 20.28
CA ASN A 68 -6.04 -0.94 21.64
C ASN A 68 -7.33 -1.77 21.77
N PRO A 69 -7.26 -3.11 21.74
CA PRO A 69 -8.44 -3.96 21.83
C PRO A 69 -9.13 -3.88 23.21
N GLU A 70 -8.39 -3.55 24.27
CA GLU A 70 -8.94 -3.39 25.62
C GLU A 70 -9.84 -2.16 25.69
N ALA A 71 -9.39 -1.02 25.14
CA ALA A 71 -10.19 0.20 25.06
C ALA A 71 -11.49 -0.01 24.28
N VAL A 72 -11.46 -0.75 23.16
CA VAL A 72 -12.67 -1.09 22.39
C VAL A 72 -13.60 -2.00 23.20
N THR A 73 -13.05 -2.97 23.93
CA THR A 73 -13.85 -3.87 24.77
C THR A 73 -14.56 -3.11 25.89
N GLU A 74 -13.86 -2.20 26.56
CA GLU A 74 -14.46 -1.33 27.58
C GLU A 74 -15.50 -0.38 26.98
N LEU A 75 -15.24 0.17 25.79
CA LEU A 75 -16.18 1.03 25.07
C LEU A 75 -17.51 0.32 24.79
N LEU A 76 -17.48 -0.98 24.49
CA LEU A 76 -18.68 -1.79 24.28
C LEU A 76 -19.49 -2.03 25.57
N SER A 77 -18.89 -1.85 26.75
CA SER A 77 -19.60 -1.95 28.03
C SER A 77 -20.54 -0.78 28.31
N ILE A 78 -20.36 0.35 27.62
CA ILE A 78 -21.23 1.52 27.73
C ILE A 78 -22.58 1.19 27.09
N GLY A 79 -23.65 1.24 27.88
CA GLY A 79 -25.00 0.94 27.41
C GLY A 79 -25.53 2.00 26.44
N ASP A 80 -26.42 1.60 25.54
CA ASP A 80 -26.95 2.49 24.49
C ASP A 80 -27.88 3.59 25.05
N ALA A 81 -28.38 3.42 26.28
CA ALA A 81 -29.13 4.43 27.01
C ALA A 81 -28.22 5.46 27.74
N SER A 82 -26.89 5.30 27.66
CA SER A 82 -25.95 6.26 28.25
C SER A 82 -26.08 7.63 27.56
N PRO A 83 -26.00 8.74 28.32
CA PRO A 83 -25.86 10.08 27.75
C PRO A 83 -24.62 10.24 26.84
N LEU A 84 -23.64 9.34 26.97
CA LEU A 84 -22.41 9.32 26.18
C LEU A 84 -22.45 8.33 25.00
N ALA A 85 -23.60 7.71 24.71
CA ALA A 85 -23.75 6.75 23.61
C ALA A 85 -23.35 7.31 22.24
N SER A 86 -23.60 8.59 21.96
CA SER A 86 -23.17 9.22 20.71
C SER A 86 -21.64 9.34 20.59
N TRP A 87 -20.92 9.53 21.70
CA TRP A 87 -19.45 9.50 21.71
C TRP A 87 -18.91 8.09 21.56
N LYS A 88 -19.57 7.08 22.14
CA LYS A 88 -19.29 5.66 21.89
C LYS A 88 -19.38 5.34 20.40
N ALA A 89 -20.51 5.69 19.76
CA ALA A 89 -20.73 5.50 18.34
C ALA A 89 -19.67 6.20 17.48
N LEU A 90 -19.29 7.44 17.84
CA LEU A 90 -18.21 8.15 17.17
C LEU A 90 -16.87 7.40 17.24
N CYS A 91 -16.47 6.92 18.42
CA CYS A 91 -15.21 6.18 18.59
C CYS A 91 -15.21 4.87 17.79
N LEU A 92 -16.34 4.15 17.79
CA LEU A 92 -16.52 2.93 16.98
C LEU A 92 -16.47 3.24 15.47
N SER A 93 -17.06 4.36 15.04
CA SER A 93 -16.99 4.81 13.65
C SER A 93 -15.56 5.10 13.21
N ILE A 94 -14.80 5.85 14.01
CA ILE A 94 -13.38 6.15 13.73
C ILE A 94 -12.54 4.86 13.71
N SER A 95 -12.78 3.95 14.66
CA SER A 95 -12.11 2.63 14.68
C SER A 95 -12.42 1.81 13.43
N ALA A 96 -13.69 1.73 13.02
CA ALA A 96 -14.10 1.02 11.81
C ALA A 96 -13.48 1.63 10.55
N PHE A 97 -13.40 2.97 10.49
CA PHE A 97 -12.75 3.70 9.41
C PHE A 97 -11.26 3.32 9.30
N TYR A 98 -10.50 3.36 10.39
CA TYR A 98 -9.09 2.95 10.38
C TYR A 98 -8.86 1.47 10.07
N ASN A 99 -9.85 0.60 10.30
CA ASN A 99 -9.80 -0.81 9.92
C ASN A 99 -10.25 -1.05 8.46
N GLY A 100 -10.48 0.00 7.67
CA GLY A 100 -10.92 -0.09 6.27
C GLY A 100 -12.39 -0.50 6.09
N ASN A 101 -13.17 -0.63 7.17
CA ASN A 101 -14.56 -1.02 7.12
C ASN A 101 -15.48 0.21 7.06
N ARG A 102 -15.61 0.79 5.86
CA ARG A 102 -16.34 2.04 5.66
C ARG A 102 -17.85 1.91 5.87
N ASP A 103 -18.42 0.76 5.52
CA ASP A 103 -19.85 0.52 5.70
C ASP A 103 -20.20 0.49 7.19
N GLU A 104 -19.36 -0.16 8.00
CA GLU A 104 -19.51 -0.14 9.46
C GLU A 104 -19.27 1.26 10.04
N ALA A 105 -18.26 1.99 9.54
CA ALA A 105 -18.01 3.36 9.98
C ALA A 105 -19.24 4.25 9.76
N LEU A 106 -19.86 4.18 8.57
CA LEU A 106 -21.08 4.91 8.24
C LEU A 106 -22.30 4.43 9.04
N SER A 107 -22.42 3.12 9.27
CA SER A 107 -23.46 2.54 10.12
C SER A 107 -23.40 3.11 11.54
N GLN A 108 -22.21 3.19 12.14
CA GLN A 108 -22.02 3.76 13.48
C GLN A 108 -22.38 5.25 13.56
N LEU A 109 -22.15 6.03 12.49
CA LEU A 109 -22.58 7.44 12.47
C LEU A 109 -24.11 7.59 12.58
N SER A 110 -24.90 6.60 12.14
CA SER A 110 -26.36 6.64 12.24
C SER A 110 -26.88 6.50 13.69
N HIS A 111 -26.02 6.09 14.62
CA HIS A 111 -26.33 6.00 16.05
C HIS A 111 -25.99 7.29 16.83
N ILE A 112 -25.45 8.31 16.16
CA ILE A 112 -25.15 9.61 16.76
C ILE A 112 -26.40 10.49 16.69
N ASP A 113 -26.85 11.00 17.84
CA ASP A 113 -27.98 11.93 17.92
C ASP A 113 -27.58 13.29 17.31
N ASP A 114 -28.42 13.85 16.44
CA ASP A 114 -28.24 15.15 15.77
C ASP A 114 -28.09 16.31 16.77
N GLU A 115 -28.67 16.21 17.97
CA GLU A 115 -28.51 17.23 19.02
C GLU A 115 -27.24 17.04 19.87
N SER A 116 -26.55 15.90 19.72
CA SER A 116 -25.33 15.63 20.47
C SER A 116 -24.15 16.47 19.94
N PRO A 117 -23.19 16.86 20.79
CA PRO A 117 -21.96 17.51 20.33
C PRO A 117 -21.14 16.67 19.35
N ALA A 118 -21.21 15.34 19.44
CA ALA A 118 -20.50 14.41 18.56
C ALA A 118 -20.99 14.50 17.10
N SER A 119 -22.25 14.91 16.87
CA SER A 119 -22.83 15.09 15.53
C SER A 119 -22.03 16.06 14.65
N ALA A 120 -21.30 17.01 15.26
CA ALA A 120 -20.47 17.97 14.54
C ALA A 120 -19.38 17.33 13.69
N LEU A 121 -19.00 16.07 14.00
CA LEU A 121 -17.97 15.32 13.28
C LEU A 121 -18.54 14.40 12.19
N ILE A 122 -19.86 14.14 12.18
CA ILE A 122 -20.51 13.29 11.16
C ILE A 122 -20.12 13.75 9.74
N PRO A 123 -20.25 15.04 9.36
CA PRO A 123 -19.97 15.44 7.97
C PRO A 123 -18.53 15.16 7.55
N VAL A 124 -17.57 15.30 8.46
CA VAL A 124 -16.14 15.07 8.19
C VAL A 124 -15.89 13.58 7.97
N ILE A 125 -16.38 12.73 8.88
CA ILE A 125 -16.16 11.27 8.79
C ILE A 125 -16.91 10.68 7.59
N THR A 126 -18.14 11.13 7.31
CA THR A 126 -18.87 10.73 6.11
C THR A 126 -18.08 11.09 4.84
N GLN A 127 -17.51 12.29 4.77
CA GLN A 127 -16.71 12.69 3.61
C GLN A 127 -15.43 11.85 3.46
N LEU A 128 -14.74 11.53 4.57
CA LEU A 128 -13.59 10.63 4.58
C LEU A 128 -13.97 9.23 4.08
N CYS A 129 -15.12 8.70 4.51
CA CYS A 129 -15.58 7.38 4.09
C CYS A 129 -16.01 7.31 2.62
N GLU A 130 -16.70 8.35 2.11
CA GLU A 130 -17.26 8.31 0.75
C GLU A 130 -16.23 8.53 -0.36
N LYS A 131 -15.02 9.01 -0.06
CA LYS A 131 -13.95 9.32 -1.05
C LYS A 131 -14.43 10.20 -2.24
N LYS A 132 -15.48 11.00 -2.05
CA LYS A 132 -16.02 11.86 -3.12
C LYS A 132 -15.32 13.22 -3.10
N GLU A 133 -14.28 13.33 -3.92
CA GLU A 133 -13.67 14.61 -4.25
C GLU A 133 -14.73 15.59 -4.80
N GLY A 134 -14.68 16.85 -4.36
CA GLY A 134 -15.56 17.91 -4.86
C GLY A 134 -16.88 18.12 -4.11
N ARG A 135 -17.19 17.35 -3.06
CA ARG A 135 -18.36 17.61 -2.18
C ARG A 135 -18.06 18.48 -0.95
N GLU A 136 -16.87 19.06 -0.88
CA GLU A 136 -16.48 19.98 0.21
C GLU A 136 -17.46 21.14 0.38
N GLY A 137 -18.19 21.54 -0.68
CA GLY A 137 -19.21 22.60 -0.62
C GLY A 137 -20.25 22.45 0.49
N ALA A 138 -20.52 21.22 0.96
CA ALA A 138 -21.47 20.94 2.04
C ALA A 138 -20.88 21.06 3.47
N LEU A 139 -19.55 21.12 3.62
CA LEU A 139 -18.90 21.22 4.92
C LEU A 139 -18.91 22.65 5.46
N SER A 140 -19.10 22.77 6.78
CA SER A 140 -18.85 24.04 7.48
C SER A 140 -17.36 24.44 7.35
N PRO A 141 -17.00 25.74 7.45
CA PRO A 141 -15.60 26.17 7.38
C PRO A 141 -14.68 25.47 8.37
N LYS A 142 -15.16 25.18 9.58
CA LYS A 142 -14.39 24.43 10.59
C LYS A 142 -14.21 22.97 10.20
N SER A 143 -15.28 22.34 9.71
CA SER A 143 -15.25 20.95 9.23
C SER A 143 -14.32 20.80 8.02
N LYS A 144 -14.30 21.78 7.11
CA LYS A 144 -13.33 21.84 6.01
C LYS A 144 -11.91 21.92 6.52
N SER A 145 -11.62 22.83 7.45
CA SER A 145 -10.28 22.96 8.03
C SER A 145 -9.82 21.67 8.71
N LEU A 146 -10.71 20.99 9.45
CA LEU A 146 -10.39 19.72 10.08
C LEU A 146 -10.19 18.62 9.03
N PHE A 147 -11.06 18.54 8.03
CA PHE A 147 -10.93 17.60 6.91
C PHE A 147 -9.56 17.77 6.25
N HIS A 148 -9.21 19.00 5.85
CA HIS A 148 -7.89 19.31 5.29
C HIS A 148 -6.75 18.92 6.23
N GLN A 149 -6.81 19.25 7.52
CA GLN A 149 -5.77 18.85 8.48
C GLN A 149 -5.58 17.33 8.57
N VAL A 150 -6.68 16.58 8.60
CA VAL A 150 -6.64 15.11 8.65
C VAL A 150 -6.16 14.52 7.33
N THR A 151 -6.62 15.05 6.20
CA THR A 151 -6.24 14.54 4.88
C THR A 151 -4.89 15.03 4.40
N GLU A 152 -4.35 16.13 4.92
CA GLU A 152 -3.07 16.71 4.47
C GLU A 152 -1.90 16.35 5.38
N ASP A 153 -2.12 15.58 6.46
CA ASP A 153 -1.04 15.13 7.33
C ASP A 153 -0.13 14.12 6.59
N ARG A 154 0.85 14.69 5.90
CA ARG A 154 1.91 14.00 5.17
C ARG A 154 3.10 13.66 6.06
N SER A 155 2.99 13.78 7.39
CA SER A 155 4.12 13.58 8.30
C SER A 155 4.75 12.20 8.14
N PHE A 156 3.93 11.14 7.99
CA PHE A 156 4.43 9.79 7.75
C PHE A 156 5.23 9.70 6.44
N ILE A 157 4.68 10.16 5.32
CA ILE A 157 5.36 10.11 4.01
C ILE A 157 6.64 10.93 4.04
N THR A 158 6.59 12.11 4.67
CA THR A 158 7.76 12.99 4.83
C THR A 158 8.83 12.31 5.68
N SER A 159 8.43 11.66 6.77
CA SER A 159 9.35 10.90 7.62
C SER A 159 9.96 9.70 6.89
N ALA A 160 9.15 8.93 6.18
CA ALA A 160 9.60 7.79 5.40
C ALA A 160 10.53 8.22 4.25
N GLN A 161 10.22 9.34 3.60
CA GLN A 161 11.08 9.93 2.58
C GLN A 161 12.43 10.37 3.17
N ASN A 162 12.44 10.99 4.35
CA ASN A 162 13.67 11.39 5.02
C ASN A 162 14.51 10.17 5.40
N GLN A 163 13.90 9.10 5.93
CA GLN A 163 14.58 7.84 6.22
C GLN A 163 15.20 7.23 4.95
N LEU A 164 14.45 7.15 3.85
CA LEU A 164 15.00 6.64 2.59
C LEU A 164 16.18 7.46 2.08
N LYS A 165 16.15 8.80 2.23
CA LYS A 165 17.29 9.66 1.88
C LYS A 165 18.49 9.41 2.77
N GLU A 166 18.29 9.30 4.09
CA GLU A 166 19.35 8.97 5.05
C GLU A 166 19.99 7.61 4.72
N TYR A 167 19.18 6.61 4.31
CA TYR A 167 19.70 5.32 3.88
C TYR A 167 20.50 5.39 2.58
N LEU A 168 20.07 6.19 1.61
CA LEU A 168 20.82 6.43 0.38
C LEU A 168 22.15 7.16 0.65
N GLU A 169 22.14 8.22 1.47
CA GLU A 169 23.33 8.98 1.85
C GLU A 169 24.32 8.15 2.67
N GLY A 170 23.81 7.22 3.48
CA GLY A 170 24.62 6.29 4.27
C GLY A 170 25.01 5.00 3.55
N GLU A 171 24.69 4.86 2.25
CA GLU A 171 24.92 3.62 1.45
C GLU A 171 24.35 2.35 2.12
N MET A 172 23.26 2.49 2.87
CA MET A 172 22.60 1.40 3.59
C MET A 172 21.58 0.68 2.71
N GLU A 173 22.08 -0.07 1.71
CA GLU A 173 21.25 -0.76 0.69
C GLU A 173 20.13 -1.61 1.31
N GLU A 174 20.43 -2.47 2.26
CA GLU A 174 19.44 -3.39 2.87
C GLU A 174 18.28 -2.62 3.52
N LEU A 175 18.59 -1.60 4.33
CA LEU A 175 17.60 -0.79 5.03
C LEU A 175 16.77 0.07 4.07
N PHE A 176 17.41 0.60 3.03
CA PHE A 176 16.72 1.31 1.96
C PHE A 176 15.69 0.39 1.30
N VAL A 177 16.11 -0.80 0.85
CA VAL A 177 15.24 -1.74 0.15
C VAL A 177 14.12 -2.24 1.05
N GLU A 178 14.40 -2.63 2.31
CA GLU A 178 13.36 -3.07 3.24
C GLU A 178 12.28 -2.01 3.48
N THR A 179 12.70 -0.78 3.77
CA THR A 179 11.78 0.34 4.04
C THR A 179 10.96 0.68 2.80
N ALA A 180 11.62 0.75 1.65
CA ALA A 180 11.01 0.99 0.35
C ALA A 180 9.94 -0.06 0.00
N ILE A 181 10.25 -1.34 0.20
CA ILE A 181 9.34 -2.45 -0.05
C ILE A 181 8.14 -2.45 0.91
N LEU A 182 8.35 -2.07 2.18
CA LEU A 182 7.27 -1.92 3.16
C LEU A 182 6.28 -0.84 2.71
N LEU A 183 6.77 0.35 2.33
CA LEU A 183 5.93 1.44 1.84
C LEU A 183 5.14 1.04 0.58
N ILE A 184 5.77 0.35 -0.37
CA ILE A 184 5.06 -0.12 -1.57
C ILE A 184 3.93 -1.09 -1.21
N ARG A 185 4.15 -2.01 -0.26
CA ARG A 185 3.13 -2.98 0.17
C ARG A 185 1.93 -2.28 0.79
N ASP A 186 2.20 -1.33 1.67
CA ASP A 186 1.16 -0.58 2.35
C ASP A 186 0.35 0.28 1.35
N LEU A 187 1.02 0.91 0.38
CA LEU A 187 0.35 1.68 -0.67
C LEU A 187 -0.42 0.82 -1.68
N LYS A 188 -0.02 -0.43 -1.91
CA LYS A 188 -0.59 -1.24 -2.99
C LYS A 188 -2.10 -1.46 -2.82
N GLY A 189 -2.57 -1.62 -1.58
CA GLY A 189 -3.97 -1.89 -1.28
C GLY A 189 -4.88 -0.73 -1.68
N ASP A 190 -4.63 0.44 -1.08
CA ASP A 190 -5.49 1.60 -1.25
C ASP A 190 -5.12 2.49 -2.43
N TYR A 191 -3.85 2.47 -2.84
CA TYR A 191 -3.25 3.42 -3.79
C TYR A 191 -2.38 2.72 -4.84
N PRO A 192 -2.94 1.81 -5.66
CA PRO A 192 -2.16 0.98 -6.57
C PRO A 192 -1.40 1.77 -7.64
N LYS A 193 -1.84 2.99 -7.99
CA LYS A 193 -1.09 3.87 -8.91
C LYS A 193 0.14 4.46 -8.22
N ALA A 194 -0.02 5.00 -7.00
CA ALA A 194 1.09 5.54 -6.22
C ALA A 194 2.13 4.47 -5.89
N ALA A 195 1.69 3.26 -5.53
CA ALA A 195 2.58 2.12 -5.28
C ALA A 195 3.46 1.78 -6.50
N ARG A 196 2.90 1.81 -7.73
CA ARG A 196 3.67 1.60 -8.96
C ARG A 196 4.67 2.72 -9.22
N SER A 197 4.26 3.98 -9.04
CA SER A 197 5.15 5.13 -9.19
C SER A 197 6.30 5.08 -8.18
N LEU A 198 6.01 4.71 -6.93
CA LEU A 198 7.01 4.54 -5.89
C LEU A 198 7.97 3.40 -6.23
N ALA A 199 7.47 2.25 -6.70
CA ALA A 199 8.28 1.13 -7.16
C ALA A 199 9.25 1.51 -8.30
N MET A 200 8.78 2.29 -9.29
CA MET A 200 9.65 2.77 -10.36
C MET A 200 10.71 3.74 -9.83
N TRP A 201 10.32 4.69 -8.96
CA TRP A 201 11.25 5.64 -8.35
C TRP A 201 12.33 4.93 -7.51
N ILE A 202 11.96 3.96 -6.67
CA ILE A 202 12.91 3.17 -5.86
C ILE A 202 13.88 2.41 -6.75
N THR A 203 13.38 1.73 -7.80
CA THR A 203 14.24 0.93 -8.69
C THR A 203 15.25 1.81 -9.41
N LYS A 204 14.78 2.94 -9.99
CA LYS A 204 15.63 3.93 -10.65
C LYS A 204 16.66 4.53 -9.69
N THR A 205 16.24 4.87 -8.48
CA THR A 205 17.11 5.47 -7.46
C THR A 205 18.16 4.47 -6.98
N ALA A 206 17.78 3.22 -6.73
CA ALA A 206 18.71 2.16 -6.33
C ALA A 206 19.80 1.93 -7.38
N SER A 207 19.41 1.81 -8.66
CA SER A 207 20.36 1.68 -9.78
C SER A 207 21.31 2.89 -9.87
N ALA A 208 20.79 4.12 -9.71
CA ALA A 208 21.63 5.32 -9.71
C ALA A 208 22.67 5.37 -8.57
N TYR A 209 22.45 4.63 -7.47
CA TYR A 209 23.38 4.48 -6.35
C TYR A 209 24.21 3.19 -6.43
N GLY A 210 24.07 2.40 -7.51
CA GLY A 210 24.80 1.15 -7.69
C GLY A 210 24.34 0.00 -6.80
N PHE A 211 23.13 0.08 -6.24
CA PHE A 211 22.54 -1.00 -5.43
C PHE A 211 22.09 -2.16 -6.31
N SER A 212 22.10 -3.37 -5.77
CA SER A 212 21.69 -4.56 -6.51
C SER A 212 20.20 -4.54 -6.84
N PRO A 213 19.81 -4.68 -8.12
CA PRO A 213 18.41 -4.73 -8.49
C PRO A 213 17.71 -6.02 -8.04
N GLU A 214 18.46 -7.08 -7.70
CA GLU A 214 17.90 -8.42 -7.47
C GLU A 214 16.86 -8.48 -6.35
N ILE A 215 17.15 -7.83 -5.22
CA ILE A 215 16.28 -7.84 -4.04
C ILE A 215 15.00 -7.05 -4.35
N ILE A 216 15.14 -5.89 -5.00
CA ILE A 216 14.01 -5.04 -5.40
C ILE A 216 13.13 -5.80 -6.39
N VAL A 217 13.71 -6.34 -7.47
CA VAL A 217 13.00 -7.08 -8.52
C VAL A 217 12.24 -8.26 -7.95
N SER A 218 12.87 -9.04 -7.06
CA SER A 218 12.23 -10.20 -6.43
C SER A 218 11.02 -9.80 -5.60
N ASN A 219 11.14 -8.72 -4.82
CA ASN A 219 10.02 -8.20 -4.03
C ASN A 219 8.94 -7.57 -4.90
N LEU A 220 9.28 -6.85 -5.96
CA LEU A 220 8.29 -6.28 -6.89
C LEU A 220 7.50 -7.38 -7.61
N LYS A 221 8.14 -8.48 -8.00
CA LYS A 221 7.45 -9.66 -8.56
C LYS A 221 6.50 -10.30 -7.54
N LEU A 222 6.90 -10.37 -6.27
CA LEU A 222 6.02 -10.88 -5.21
C LEU A 222 4.82 -9.96 -4.96
N ILE A 223 5.06 -8.64 -5.01
CA ILE A 223 4.05 -7.62 -4.74
C ILE A 223 3.08 -7.48 -5.91
N PHE A 224 3.55 -7.19 -7.12
CA PHE A 224 2.69 -6.88 -8.27
C PHE A 224 2.39 -8.08 -9.17
N GLY A 225 3.05 -9.21 -8.93
CA GLY A 225 3.02 -10.37 -9.81
C GLY A 225 4.20 -10.39 -10.79
N PRO A 226 4.55 -11.55 -11.36
CA PRO A 226 5.79 -11.69 -12.13
C PRO A 226 5.86 -10.77 -13.36
N ALA A 227 4.75 -10.63 -14.11
CA ALA A 227 4.69 -9.79 -15.31
C ALA A 227 4.77 -8.30 -14.96
N GLU A 228 3.89 -7.81 -14.09
CA GLU A 228 3.84 -6.39 -13.74
C GLU A 228 5.10 -5.94 -12.98
N GLY A 229 5.63 -6.79 -12.07
CA GLY A 229 6.88 -6.51 -11.38
C GLY A 229 8.05 -6.32 -12.34
N SER A 230 8.19 -7.20 -13.34
CA SER A 230 9.20 -7.02 -14.40
C SER A 230 8.93 -5.79 -15.27
N ARG A 231 7.67 -5.50 -15.60
CA ARG A 231 7.32 -4.32 -16.40
C ARG A 231 7.74 -3.02 -15.72
N LEU A 232 7.51 -2.91 -14.41
CA LEU A 232 7.89 -1.73 -13.62
C LEU A 232 9.40 -1.55 -13.59
N CYS A 233 10.18 -2.63 -13.45
CA CYS A 233 11.64 -2.56 -13.54
C CYS A 233 12.10 -2.14 -14.94
N ALA A 234 11.47 -2.67 -15.99
CA ALA A 234 11.79 -2.30 -17.37
C ALA A 234 11.60 -0.79 -17.61
N LEU A 235 10.48 -0.24 -17.16
CA LEU A 235 10.18 1.19 -17.25
C LEU A 235 11.14 2.04 -16.41
N ALA A 236 11.47 1.59 -15.20
CA ALA A 236 12.31 2.34 -14.29
C ALA A 236 13.75 2.49 -14.77
N LEU A 237 14.27 1.49 -15.48
CA LEU A 237 15.67 1.38 -15.90
C LEU A 237 15.88 1.78 -17.37
N GLN A 238 14.84 2.22 -18.07
CA GLN A 238 14.90 2.46 -19.52
C GLN A 238 15.94 3.52 -19.92
N ASP A 239 16.19 4.51 -19.07
CA ASP A 239 17.11 5.60 -19.35
C ASP A 239 18.50 5.35 -18.73
N GLU A 240 18.56 4.71 -17.56
CA GLU A 240 19.80 4.45 -16.81
C GLU A 240 20.54 3.17 -17.26
N GLU A 241 19.82 2.07 -17.43
CA GLU A 241 20.37 0.73 -17.72
C GLU A 241 19.54 0.05 -18.84
N PRO A 242 19.62 0.56 -20.08
CA PRO A 242 18.71 0.14 -21.16
C PRO A 242 18.84 -1.34 -21.52
N GLU A 243 20.00 -1.96 -21.34
CA GLU A 243 20.23 -3.40 -21.49
C GLU A 243 19.46 -4.22 -20.46
N ILE A 244 19.46 -3.80 -19.20
CA ILE A 244 18.70 -4.45 -18.13
C ILE A 244 17.20 -4.20 -18.32
N SER A 245 16.83 -2.99 -18.75
CA SER A 245 15.46 -2.65 -19.15
C SER A 245 14.93 -3.59 -20.24
N LEU A 246 15.71 -3.81 -21.31
CA LEU A 246 15.38 -4.74 -22.39
C LEU A 246 15.12 -6.16 -21.87
N LEU A 247 15.99 -6.67 -20.99
CA LEU A 247 15.80 -7.99 -20.37
C LEU A 247 14.46 -8.06 -19.60
N PHE A 248 14.09 -7.01 -18.88
CA PHE A 248 12.83 -6.96 -18.16
C PHE A 248 11.60 -6.85 -19.07
N TRP A 249 11.68 -6.15 -20.20
CA TRP A 249 10.62 -6.16 -21.21
C TRP A 249 10.39 -7.56 -21.77
N ILE A 250 11.45 -8.28 -22.10
CA ILE A 250 11.38 -9.67 -22.59
C ILE A 250 10.77 -10.58 -21.51
N ARG A 251 11.23 -10.48 -20.26
CA ARG A 251 10.69 -11.25 -19.12
C ARG A 251 9.20 -10.97 -18.90
N THR A 252 8.77 -9.72 -19.06
CA THR A 252 7.36 -9.33 -18.96
C THR A 252 6.52 -10.04 -20.00
N LEU A 253 6.92 -10.00 -21.28
CA LEU A 253 6.21 -10.67 -22.37
C LEU A 253 6.16 -12.19 -22.15
N ILE A 254 7.28 -12.82 -21.80
CA ILE A 254 7.34 -14.26 -21.50
C ILE A 254 6.39 -14.62 -20.36
N SER A 255 6.38 -13.82 -19.28
CA SER A 255 5.49 -14.06 -18.15
C SER A 255 4.02 -14.00 -18.55
N ARG A 256 3.62 -13.02 -19.36
CA ARG A 256 2.23 -12.89 -19.80
C ARG A 256 1.81 -14.02 -20.75
N LEU A 257 2.69 -14.39 -21.69
CA LEU A 257 2.45 -15.55 -22.58
C LEU A 257 2.27 -16.84 -21.78
N LYS A 258 3.09 -17.08 -20.74
CA LYS A 258 2.96 -18.25 -19.86
C LYS A 258 1.63 -18.26 -19.09
N GLN A 259 1.16 -17.09 -18.65
CA GLN A 259 -0.10 -16.95 -17.91
C GLN A 259 -1.33 -16.94 -18.82
N ARG A 260 -1.13 -16.80 -20.15
CA ARG A 260 -2.19 -16.67 -21.16
C ARG A 260 -3.11 -15.48 -20.89
N ASP A 261 -2.56 -14.42 -20.32
CA ASP A 261 -3.26 -13.20 -19.93
C ASP A 261 -2.92 -12.01 -20.85
N ILE A 262 -2.68 -12.28 -22.14
CA ILE A 262 -2.30 -11.28 -23.13
C ILE A 262 -3.00 -11.53 -24.47
N GLU A 263 -3.47 -10.46 -25.09
CA GLU A 263 -4.11 -10.49 -26.41
C GLU A 263 -3.07 -10.38 -27.54
N GLU A 264 -3.47 -10.70 -28.77
CA GLU A 264 -2.61 -10.60 -29.95
C GLU A 264 -2.13 -9.16 -30.19
N ALA A 265 -3.03 -8.18 -30.02
CA ALA A 265 -2.72 -6.76 -30.17
C ALA A 265 -1.70 -6.28 -29.11
N GLU A 266 -1.88 -6.68 -27.85
CA GLU A 266 -0.91 -6.39 -26.78
C GLU A 266 0.43 -7.07 -27.07
N THR A 267 0.41 -8.30 -27.57
CA THR A 267 1.62 -9.03 -27.94
C THR A 267 2.41 -8.31 -29.03
N ALA A 268 1.72 -7.76 -30.05
CA ALA A 268 2.34 -6.94 -31.08
C ALA A 268 2.97 -5.67 -30.49
N ALA A 269 2.27 -4.97 -29.59
CA ALA A 269 2.80 -3.78 -28.92
C ALA A 269 4.07 -4.09 -28.09
N PHE A 270 4.11 -5.22 -27.37
CA PHE A 270 5.32 -5.63 -26.65
C PHE A 270 6.50 -5.91 -27.60
N ARG A 271 6.26 -6.49 -28.78
CA ARG A 271 7.32 -6.71 -29.79
C ARG A 271 7.90 -5.38 -30.27
N GLU A 272 7.05 -4.39 -30.53
CA GLU A 272 7.48 -3.05 -30.92
C GLU A 272 8.33 -2.38 -29.83
N ILE A 273 7.88 -2.42 -28.57
CA ILE A 273 8.62 -1.88 -27.42
C ILE A 273 9.99 -2.57 -27.27
N ILE A 274 10.02 -3.90 -27.36
CA ILE A 274 11.27 -4.69 -27.25
C ILE A 274 12.21 -4.35 -28.40
N ALA A 275 11.71 -4.24 -29.63
CA ALA A 275 12.51 -3.86 -30.79
C ALA A 275 13.08 -2.44 -30.65
N GLU A 276 12.28 -1.49 -30.18
CA GLU A 276 12.75 -0.13 -29.90
C GLU A 276 13.83 -0.10 -28.81
N ALA A 277 13.61 -0.79 -27.70
CA ALA A 277 14.59 -0.90 -26.63
C ALA A 277 15.90 -1.55 -27.12
N ALA A 278 15.81 -2.61 -27.93
CA ALA A 278 16.96 -3.26 -28.54
C ALA A 278 17.74 -2.33 -29.48
N MET A 279 17.06 -1.54 -30.31
CA MET A 279 17.72 -0.53 -31.16
C MET A 279 18.40 0.56 -30.34
N ARG A 280 17.82 0.98 -29.21
CA ARG A 280 18.47 1.96 -28.31
C ARG A 280 19.74 1.38 -27.70
N VAL A 281 19.69 0.14 -27.21
CA VAL A 281 20.87 -0.57 -26.70
C VAL A 281 21.92 -0.69 -27.81
N GLU A 282 21.56 -1.15 -29.01
CA GLU A 282 22.47 -1.24 -30.15
C GLU A 282 23.15 0.10 -30.45
N LYS A 283 22.36 1.20 -30.49
CA LYS A 283 22.89 2.53 -30.77
C LYS A 283 23.89 3.02 -29.72
N MET A 284 23.59 2.81 -28.42
CA MET A 284 24.51 3.14 -27.33
C MET A 284 25.79 2.31 -27.40
N MET A 285 25.65 1.03 -27.77
CA MET A 285 26.76 0.09 -27.87
C MET A 285 27.65 0.35 -29.10
N CYS A 286 27.11 0.86 -30.21
CA CYS A 286 27.87 1.21 -31.41
C CYS A 286 28.68 2.51 -31.30
N SER A 287 28.59 3.23 -30.18
CA SER A 287 29.39 4.42 -29.90
C SER A 287 30.55 4.07 -28.96
N PRO A 288 31.80 3.97 -29.44
CA PRO A 288 32.95 3.60 -28.61
C PRO A 288 33.14 4.52 -27.40
N GLN A 289 32.76 5.78 -27.53
CA GLN A 289 32.84 6.79 -26.46
C GLN A 289 31.77 6.60 -25.38
N GLU A 290 30.61 6.03 -25.73
CA GLU A 290 29.54 5.73 -24.76
C GLU A 290 29.81 4.38 -24.08
N ALA A 291 30.33 3.40 -24.81
CA ALA A 291 30.77 2.12 -24.24
C ALA A 291 31.89 2.29 -23.20
N GLU A 292 32.88 3.16 -23.47
CA GLU A 292 33.96 3.48 -22.53
C GLU A 292 33.43 4.21 -21.29
N LYS A 293 32.47 5.12 -21.45
CA LYS A 293 31.81 5.82 -20.32
C LYS A 293 30.99 4.88 -19.43
N ALA A 294 30.43 3.82 -20.00
CA ALA A 294 29.64 2.84 -19.28
C ALA A 294 30.50 1.75 -18.59
N GLY A 295 31.83 1.79 -18.74
CA GLY A 295 32.75 0.91 -18.00
C GLY A 295 32.86 -0.52 -18.53
N TYR A 296 32.44 -0.79 -19.77
CA TYR A 296 32.48 -2.13 -20.35
C TYR A 296 33.86 -2.49 -20.95
N GLU A 297 34.40 -3.66 -20.59
CA GLU A 297 35.53 -4.26 -21.33
C GLU A 297 35.07 -4.78 -22.70
N ILE A 298 35.79 -4.42 -23.76
CA ILE A 298 35.40 -4.61 -25.17
C ILE A 298 35.16 -6.09 -25.55
N GLU A 299 35.78 -7.07 -24.88
CA GLU A 299 35.63 -8.49 -25.25
C GLU A 299 34.54 -9.27 -24.52
N GLU A 300 34.27 -8.96 -23.25
CA GLU A 300 33.05 -9.45 -22.58
C GLU A 300 31.81 -8.89 -23.30
N TRP A 301 31.93 -7.64 -23.76
CA TRP A 301 30.95 -6.92 -24.55
C TRP A 301 30.59 -7.61 -25.89
N LYS A 302 31.57 -8.07 -26.69
CA LYS A 302 31.28 -8.79 -27.95
C LYS A 302 30.54 -10.11 -27.71
N THR A 303 30.88 -10.80 -26.63
CA THR A 303 30.29 -12.11 -26.28
C THR A 303 28.83 -11.94 -25.84
N TYR A 304 28.55 -10.90 -25.05
CA TYR A 304 27.20 -10.52 -24.65
C TYR A 304 26.35 -10.10 -25.86
N MET A 305 26.90 -9.28 -26.76
CA MET A 305 26.21 -8.86 -27.98
C MET A 305 25.92 -10.01 -28.96
N GLN A 306 26.80 -11.00 -29.07
CA GLN A 306 26.51 -12.22 -29.84
C GLN A 306 25.39 -13.05 -29.21
N SER A 307 25.28 -13.04 -27.88
CA SER A 307 24.20 -13.70 -27.13
C SER A 307 22.87 -12.94 -27.29
N LEU A 308 22.89 -11.60 -27.31
CA LEU A 308 21.72 -10.76 -27.56
C LEU A 308 21.25 -10.78 -29.03
N ALA A 309 22.17 -10.78 -29.99
CA ALA A 309 21.85 -10.90 -31.41
C ALA A 309 21.28 -12.29 -31.75
N SER A 310 21.82 -13.34 -31.13
CA SER A 310 21.22 -14.68 -31.20
C SER A 310 19.87 -14.75 -30.46
N LEU A 311 19.66 -13.96 -29.40
CA LEU A 311 18.36 -13.73 -28.75
C LEU A 311 17.36 -13.02 -29.67
N SER A 312 17.78 -12.01 -30.44
CA SER A 312 16.94 -11.34 -31.43
C SER A 312 16.56 -12.31 -32.57
N ALA A 313 17.52 -13.07 -33.09
CA ALA A 313 17.27 -14.11 -34.10
C ALA A 313 16.43 -15.30 -33.56
N ALA A 314 16.62 -15.67 -32.28
CA ALA A 314 15.82 -16.67 -31.59
C ALA A 314 14.43 -16.14 -31.22
N SER A 315 14.28 -14.84 -30.97
CA SER A 315 12.99 -14.19 -30.82
C SER A 315 12.25 -14.18 -32.15
N ALA A 316 12.93 -13.92 -33.28
CA ALA A 316 12.38 -14.11 -34.62
C ALA A 316 11.97 -15.57 -34.89
N SER A 317 12.68 -16.54 -34.29
CA SER A 317 12.32 -17.96 -34.36
C SER A 317 11.18 -18.35 -33.40
N LEU A 318 11.07 -17.72 -32.22
CA LEU A 318 9.91 -17.81 -31.33
C LEU A 318 8.69 -17.16 -31.99
N LEU A 319 8.89 -16.07 -32.73
CA LEU A 319 7.86 -15.41 -33.52
C LEU A 319 7.32 -16.31 -34.65
N THR A 320 8.13 -17.23 -35.20
CA THR A 320 7.64 -18.28 -36.12
C THR A 320 6.91 -19.43 -35.41
N ILE A 321 7.15 -19.67 -34.11
CA ILE A 321 6.40 -20.65 -33.29
C ILE A 321 5.00 -20.10 -32.93
N PHE A 322 4.86 -18.77 -32.85
CA PHE A 322 3.60 -18.08 -32.54
C PHE A 322 2.91 -17.47 -33.78
N ASP A 323 3.17 -18.00 -34.98
CA ASP A 323 2.48 -17.58 -36.20
C ASP A 323 1.01 -18.06 -36.18
N PRO A 324 0.01 -17.17 -36.16
CA PRO A 324 -1.40 -17.54 -36.14
C PRO A 324 -1.87 -18.27 -37.41
N ALA A 325 -1.08 -18.27 -38.50
CA ALA A 325 -1.36 -19.05 -39.70
C ALA A 325 -1.06 -20.55 -39.54
N ILE A 326 -0.35 -20.95 -38.47
CA ILE A 326 -0.05 -22.34 -38.15
C ILE A 326 -1.05 -22.83 -37.10
N THR A 327 -2.06 -23.59 -37.52
CA THR A 327 -3.00 -24.26 -36.61
C THR A 327 -2.23 -25.08 -35.56
N PHE A 328 -2.38 -24.74 -34.28
CA PHE A 328 -1.80 -25.43 -33.13
C PHE A 328 -2.00 -26.96 -33.23
N PRO A 329 -0.93 -27.77 -33.40
CA PRO A 329 -1.00 -29.20 -33.19
C PRO A 329 -1.03 -29.49 -31.68
N THR A 330 -1.84 -30.44 -31.26
CA THR A 330 -2.11 -30.79 -29.86
C THR A 330 -0.96 -31.46 -29.08
N ASN A 331 0.28 -31.46 -29.59
CA ASN A 331 1.42 -32.09 -28.90
C ASN A 331 2.31 -31.06 -28.19
N ARG A 332 2.24 -31.06 -26.85
CA ARG A 332 2.77 -30.03 -25.93
C ARG A 332 4.21 -30.25 -25.41
N GLU A 333 4.88 -31.34 -25.75
CA GLU A 333 6.18 -31.69 -25.13
C GLU A 333 7.41 -31.14 -25.89
N GLU A 334 7.32 -30.90 -27.19
CA GLU A 334 8.46 -30.43 -28.00
C GLU A 334 8.72 -28.91 -27.85
N ASP A 335 7.68 -28.09 -27.63
CA ASP A 335 7.79 -26.63 -27.52
C ASP A 335 8.43 -26.15 -26.20
N SER A 336 8.33 -26.97 -25.15
CA SER A 336 8.99 -26.69 -23.87
C SER A 336 10.51 -26.82 -23.98
N SER A 337 11.00 -27.65 -24.91
CA SER A 337 12.43 -27.88 -25.13
C SER A 337 13.12 -26.68 -25.77
N ALA A 338 12.48 -26.01 -26.72
CA ALA A 338 13.08 -24.85 -27.41
C ALA A 338 13.24 -23.65 -26.47
N VAL A 339 12.23 -23.37 -25.65
CA VAL A 339 12.28 -22.31 -24.62
C VAL A 339 13.27 -22.67 -23.50
N PHE A 340 13.38 -23.95 -23.13
CA PHE A 340 14.33 -24.41 -22.12
C PHE A 340 15.78 -24.34 -22.61
N SER A 341 16.06 -24.79 -23.84
CA SER A 341 17.36 -24.63 -24.52
C SER A 341 17.73 -23.16 -24.72
N PHE A 342 16.73 -22.30 -24.98
CA PHE A 342 16.87 -20.84 -25.07
C PHE A 342 17.26 -20.18 -23.73
N LEU A 343 16.69 -20.61 -22.60
CA LEU A 343 17.02 -20.07 -21.27
C LEU A 343 18.35 -20.62 -20.72
N THR A 344 18.70 -21.87 -21.04
CA THR A 344 20.01 -22.47 -20.67
C THR A 344 21.15 -21.83 -21.44
N GLY A 345 20.97 -21.47 -22.72
CA GLY A 345 21.96 -20.73 -23.50
C GLY A 345 22.31 -19.33 -22.97
N LEU A 346 21.49 -18.76 -22.08
CA LEU A 346 21.70 -17.44 -21.45
C LEU A 346 22.32 -17.53 -20.04
N GLY A 347 22.76 -18.72 -19.60
CA GLY A 347 23.40 -18.91 -18.29
C GLY A 347 22.44 -19.03 -17.10
N TYR A 348 21.12 -19.10 -17.33
CA TYR A 348 20.10 -19.25 -16.26
C TYR A 348 19.82 -20.72 -15.87
N GLU A 349 20.86 -21.56 -15.83
CA GLU A 349 20.71 -23.00 -15.61
C GLU A 349 20.17 -23.37 -14.21
N GLU A 350 20.51 -22.59 -13.18
CA GLU A 350 20.13 -22.88 -11.79
C GLU A 350 18.67 -22.54 -11.48
N GLU A 351 18.09 -21.52 -12.12
CA GLU A 351 16.69 -21.12 -11.92
C GLU A 351 15.69 -22.06 -12.63
N CYS A 352 16.13 -22.79 -13.65
CA CYS A 352 15.29 -23.71 -14.44
C CYS A 352 15.25 -25.15 -13.89
N ARG A 353 16.10 -25.49 -12.91
CA ARG A 353 16.27 -26.87 -12.39
C ARG A 353 15.10 -27.48 -11.59
N PRO A 354 14.17 -26.77 -10.93
CA PRO A 354 13.19 -27.47 -10.09
C PRO A 354 12.07 -28.16 -10.88
N MET A 355 12.04 -28.09 -12.22
CA MET A 355 10.96 -28.64 -13.03
C MET A 355 11.11 -30.11 -13.42
N MET A 356 12.20 -30.80 -13.07
CA MET A 356 12.32 -32.24 -13.32
C MET A 356 12.87 -33.03 -12.13
N LYS A 357 11.99 -33.94 -11.64
CA LYS A 357 12.15 -35.00 -10.63
C LYS A 357 11.97 -34.60 -9.16
N ARG A 358 10.80 -34.96 -8.61
CA ARG A 358 10.66 -35.40 -7.22
C ARG A 358 9.98 -36.78 -7.19
N HIS A 359 10.72 -37.81 -6.76
CA HIS A 359 10.14 -39.00 -6.14
C HIS A 359 9.81 -38.67 -4.67
N PRO A 360 8.85 -39.37 -4.05
CA PRO A 360 8.30 -38.98 -2.75
C PRO A 360 9.24 -39.38 -1.62
N GLN A 361 9.66 -38.40 -0.82
CA GLN A 361 10.15 -38.64 0.53
C GLN A 361 9.26 -37.90 1.53
N GLU A 362 9.01 -38.60 2.63
CA GLU A 362 8.09 -38.26 3.71
C GLU A 362 8.41 -36.90 4.34
N ARG A 363 7.36 -36.10 4.55
CA ARG A 363 7.47 -34.82 5.27
C ARG A 363 7.51 -35.07 6.77
N PRO A 364 8.46 -34.52 7.52
CA PRO A 364 8.29 -34.36 8.96
C PRO A 364 7.24 -33.27 9.20
N SER A 365 6.31 -33.57 10.11
CA SER A 365 5.28 -32.64 10.59
C SER A 365 5.92 -31.49 11.35
N ILE A 366 5.80 -30.26 10.81
CA ILE A 366 6.19 -29.02 11.48
C ILE A 366 4.94 -28.40 12.14
N PRO A 367 5.06 -27.84 13.36
CA PRO A 367 3.90 -27.40 14.15
C PRO A 367 3.23 -26.18 13.53
N GLN A 368 1.90 -26.11 13.70
CA GLN A 368 1.11 -24.94 13.34
C GLN A 368 1.61 -23.71 14.10
N ARG A 369 2.14 -22.74 13.37
CA ARG A 369 2.47 -21.42 13.90
C ARG A 369 1.19 -20.59 13.88
N GLU A 370 0.71 -20.22 15.06
CA GLU A 370 -0.45 -19.35 15.24
C GLU A 370 -0.27 -18.05 14.45
N ARG A 371 -1.28 -17.70 13.66
CA ARG A 371 -1.36 -16.43 12.94
C ARG A 371 -1.58 -15.33 13.96
N ASN A 372 -0.57 -14.51 14.17
CA ASN A 372 -0.70 -13.25 14.88
C ASN A 372 -1.46 -12.27 13.96
N PRO A 373 -2.59 -11.66 14.39
CA PRO A 373 -3.31 -10.70 13.56
C PRO A 373 -2.46 -9.44 13.34
N ALA A 374 -2.34 -9.06 12.07
CA ALA A 374 -1.54 -7.93 11.61
C ALA A 374 -2.03 -6.62 12.25
N ARG A 375 -1.07 -5.77 12.64
CA ARG A 375 -1.33 -4.37 13.02
C ARG A 375 -1.64 -3.57 11.74
N PRO A 376 -2.62 -2.65 11.75
CA PRO A 376 -2.83 -1.73 10.63
C PRO A 376 -1.73 -0.66 10.62
N VAL A 377 -1.01 -0.54 9.50
CA VAL A 377 -0.09 0.57 9.23
C VAL A 377 -0.89 1.64 8.49
N GLN A 378 -0.87 2.86 9.04
CA GLN A 378 -1.57 4.03 8.52
C GLN A 378 -0.87 4.55 7.28
N LEU A 379 -1.51 4.43 6.12
CA LEU A 379 -1.10 5.11 4.89
C LEU A 379 -2.36 5.47 4.10
N GLU A 380 -2.95 6.64 4.38
CA GLU A 380 -4.05 7.20 3.59
C GLU A 380 -3.66 8.57 3.05
N LEU A 381 -3.22 8.68 1.78
CA LEU A 381 -3.01 9.97 1.10
C LEU A 381 -2.62 9.87 -0.40
N PHE A 382 -3.39 9.17 -1.24
CA PHE A 382 -3.25 9.31 -2.71
C PHE A 382 -4.59 9.24 -3.45
N ALA A 383 -5.36 10.32 -3.38
CA ALA A 383 -6.29 10.67 -4.46
C ALA A 383 -5.72 11.93 -5.14
#